data_AF-A0A963H0F3-F1
#
_entry.id   AF-A0A963H0F3-F1
#
_cell.length_a   1.000
_cell.length_b   1.000
_cell.length_c   1.000
_cell.angle_alpha   90.00
_cell.angle_beta   90.00
_cell.angle_gamma   90.00
#
_symmetry.space_group_name_H-M   'P 1'
#
loop_
_entity.id
_entity.type
_entity.pdbx_description
1 polymer ?
#
loop_
_entity_poly.entity_id
_entity_poly.type
_entity_poly.pdbx_seq_one_letter_code
_entity_poly.pdbx_strand_id
1 'polypeptide(L)' 'MKHIVELYPEATTIRVVLDNLNTHKKASLYEAFPAEQARELARKLEFHYTPKHGSWLNI' A
#
# COMPACT_ATOMS: atom_id res chain seq x y z
N MET A 1 1.85 -3.94 -4.86
CA MET A 1 2.59 -2.86 -4.17
C MET A 1 4.03 -2.72 -4.65
N LYS A 2 4.91 -3.74 -4.51
CA LYS A 2 6.32 -3.67 -4.94
C LYS A 2 6.49 -3.21 -6.40
N HIS A 3 5.79 -3.87 -7.32
CA HIS A 3 5.86 -3.53 -8.75
C HIS A 3 5.50 -2.06 -9.04
N ILE A 4 4.52 -1.49 -8.34
CA ILE A 4 4.13 -0.07 -8.49
C ILE A 4 5.29 0.84 -8.06
N VAL A 5 5.95 0.52 -6.95
CA VAL A 5 7.10 1.30 -6.47
C VAL A 5 8.27 1.27 -7.46
N GLU A 6 8.47 0.15 -8.16
CA GLU A 6 9.50 -0.03 -9.19
C GLU A 6 9.18 0.74 -10.48
N LEU A 7 7.90 0.82 -10.87
CA LEU A 7 7.47 1.57 -12.05
C LEU A 7 7.61 3.09 -11.88
N TYR A 8 7.58 3.59 -10.64
CA TYR A 8 7.68 5.01 -10.33
C TYR A 8 8.87 5.27 -9.38
N PRO A 9 10.13 5.11 -9.85
CA PRO A 9 11.31 5.27 -9.02
C PRO A 9 11.45 6.70 -8.46
N GLU A 10 11.14 7.71 -9.29
CA GLU A 10 11.26 9.13 -8.94
C GLU A 10 10.17 9.66 -7.99
N ALA A 11 9.09 8.90 -7.79
CA ALA A 11 7.99 9.34 -6.93
C ALA A 11 8.46 9.40 -5.47
N THR A 12 8.44 10.57 -4.84
CA THR A 12 8.76 10.70 -3.41
C THR A 12 7.71 9.99 -2.54
N THR A 13 6.45 9.96 -2.99
CA THR A 13 5.35 9.29 -2.31
C THR A 13 4.34 8.79 -3.34
N ILE A 14 3.79 7.60 -3.10
CA ILE A 14 2.75 6.97 -3.92
C ILE A 14 1.53 6.78 -3.02
N ARG A 15 0.45 7.50 -3.35
CA ARG A 15 -0.84 7.36 -2.67
C ARG A 15 -1.60 6.18 -3.25
N VAL A 16 -1.97 5.25 -2.38
CA VAL A 16 -2.73 4.06 -2.74
C VAL A 16 -4.07 4.11 -2.02
N VAL A 17 -5.14 4.08 -2.81
CA VAL A 17 -6.50 3.92 -2.28
C VAL A 17 -6.79 2.43 -2.18
N LEU A 18 -7.20 1.99 -0.99
CA LEU A 18 -7.46 0.59 -0.66
C LEU A 18 -8.86 0.45 -0.10
N ASP A 19 -9.50 -0.70 -0.33
CA ASP A 19 -10.66 -1.08 0.45
C ASP A 19 -10.27 -1.42 1.91
N ASN A 20 -11.27 -1.76 2.73
CA ASN A 20 -11.08 -2.02 4.16
C ASN A 20 -10.76 -3.49 4.49
N LEU A 21 -10.19 -4.27 3.55
CA LEU A 21 -9.80 -5.64 3.84
C LEU A 21 -8.72 -5.69 4.94
N ASN A 22 -8.83 -6.62 5.90
CA ASN A 22 -7.94 -6.71 7.06
C ASN A 22 -6.44 -6.86 6.71
N THR A 23 -6.12 -7.32 5.49
CA THR A 23 -4.76 -7.46 4.98
C THR A 23 -4.23 -6.20 4.29
N HIS A 24 -5.07 -5.19 4.05
CA HIS A 24 -4.67 -3.90 3.48
C HIS A 24 -4.05 -2.96 4.52
N LYS A 25 -3.10 -3.48 5.30
CA LYS A 25 -2.36 -2.75 6.33
C LYS A 25 -0.87 -2.78 6.02
N LYS A 26 -0.13 -1.74 6.42
CA LYS A 26 1.34 -1.71 6.22
C LYS A 26 2.05 -2.92 6.85
N ALA A 27 1.50 -3.46 7.95
CA ALA A 27 2.04 -4.66 8.59
C ALA A 27 2.10 -5.88 7.65
N SER A 28 1.17 -6.00 6.69
CA SER A 28 1.19 -7.11 5.74
C SER A 28 2.35 -7.03 4.73
N LEU A 29 3.00 -5.87 4.59
CA LEU A 29 4.27 -5.77 3.88
C LEU A 29 5.40 -6.48 4.64
N TYR A 30 5.41 -6.37 5.98
CA TYR A 30 6.41 -7.03 6.83
C TYR A 30 6.14 -8.54 6.98
N GLU A 31 4.89 -8.97 6.83
CA GLU A 31 4.54 -10.40 6.75
C GLU A 31 5.03 -11.02 5.43
N ALA A 32 5.02 -10.26 4.33
CA ALA A 32 5.31 -10.76 2.98
C ALA A 32 6.77 -10.57 2.51
N PHE A 33 7.52 -9.62 3.08
CA PHE A 33 8.87 -9.26 2.62
C PHE A 33 9.87 -9.17 3.78
N PRO A 34 11.19 -9.32 3.52
CA PRO A 34 12.23 -9.01 4.49
C PRO A 34 12.05 -7.59 5.06
N ALA A 35 12.37 -7.41 6.35
CA ALA A 35 12.06 -6.19 7.09
C ALA A 35 12.61 -4.91 6.45
N GLU A 36 13.81 -4.96 5.87
CA GLU A 36 14.42 -3.83 5.15
C GLU A 36 13.58 -3.43 3.93
N GLN A 37 13.28 -4.39 3.07
CA GLN A 37 12.47 -4.18 1.87
C GLN A 37 11.04 -3.73 2.22
N ALA A 38 10.43 -4.34 3.24
CA ALA A 38 9.10 -3.94 3.73
C ALA A 38 9.11 -2.49 4.21
N ARG A 39 10.16 -2.07 4.91
CA ARG A 39 10.33 -0.69 5.39
C ARG A 39 10.46 0.30 4.24
N GLU A 40 11.25 -0.01 3.21
CA GLU A 40 11.39 0.84 2.03
C GLU A 40 10.04 1.05 1.33
N LEU A 41 9.30 -0.05 1.09
CA LEU A 41 7.96 0.00 0.52
C LEU A 41 7.00 0.82 1.41
N ALA A 42 6.99 0.57 2.72
CA ALA A 42 6.12 1.25 3.67
C ALA A 42 6.40 2.76 3.80
N ARG A 43 7.63 3.21 3.52
CA ARG A 43 8.00 4.64 3.51
C ARG A 43 7.54 5.36 2.25
N LYS A 44 7.56 4.69 1.10
CA LYS A 44 7.14 5.28 -0.18
C LYS A 44 5.62 5.28 -0.36
N LEU A 45 4.91 4.37 0.30
CA LEU A 45 3.46 4.20 0.16
C LEU A 45 2.66 4.94 1.26
N GLU A 46 1.73 5.77 0.82
CA GLU A 46 0.71 6.44 1.65
C GLU A 46 -0.64 5.75 1.42
N PHE A 47 -1.23 5.17 2.47
CA PHE A 47 -2.47 4.39 2.35
C PHE A 47 -3.67 5.27 2.69
N HIS A 48 -4.64 5.32 1.78
CA HIS A 48 -5.95 5.89 2.00
C HIS A 48 -7.00 4.80 1.88
N TYR A 49 -7.96 4.77 2.79
CA TYR A 49 -9.01 3.76 2.79
C TYR A 49 -10.30 4.33 2.24
N THR A 50 -11.04 3.55 1.45
CA THR A 50 -12.42 3.89 1.11
C THR A 50 -13.29 3.94 2.37
N PRO A 51 -14.42 4.67 2.38
CA PRO A 51 -15.35 4.61 3.50
C PRO A 51 -15.83 3.17 3.77
N LYS A 52 -16.09 2.86 5.04
CA LYS A 52 -16.70 1.57 5.41
C LYS A 52 -18.02 1.39 4.65
N HIS A 53 -18.26 0.19 4.13
CA HIS A 53 -19.41 -0.15 3.26
C HIS A 53 -19.45 0.57 1.90
N GLY A 54 -18.38 1.27 1.51
CA GLY A 54 -18.23 1.88 0.18
C GLY A 54 -17.73 0.90 -0.88
N SER A 55 -18.23 -0.33 -0.93
CA SER A 55 -17.75 -1.35 -1.90
C SER A 55 -17.98 -0.94 -3.36
N TRP A 56 -18.93 -0.04 -3.61
CA TRP A 56 -19.19 0.56 -4.92
C TRP A 56 -18.08 1.51 -5.41
N LEU A 57 -17.13 1.89 -4.54
CA LEU A 57 -15.93 2.66 -4.88
C LEU A 57 -14.71 1.76 -5.18
N ASN A 58 -14.84 0.44 -5.10
CA ASN A 58 -13.78 -0.48 -5.50
C ASN A 58 -13.77 -0.55 -7.04
N ILE A 59 -12.66 -0.12 -7.66
CA ILE A 59 -12.46 -0.12 -9.12
C ILE A 59 -11.51 -1.24 -9.53
#